data_AF-A0A2D7D5Q5-F1
#
_entry.id   AF-A0A2D7D5Q5-F1
#
_cell.length_a   1.000
_cell.length_b   1.000
_cell.length_c   1.000
_cell.angle_alpha   90.00
_cell.angle_beta   90.00
_cell.angle_gamma   90.00
#
_symmetry.space_group_name_H-M   'P 1'
#
loop_
_entity.id
_entity.type
_entity.pdbx_description
1 polymer ?
#
loop_
_entity_poly.entity_id
_entity_poly.type
_entity_poly.pdbx_seq_one_letter_code
_entity_poly.pdbx_strand_id
1 'polypeptide(L)'
;MISKLLLAVQEKILQKNDPSIQQELHACYEDIRLGLGFTKTAQQYGAFPTDPYSHTPRHAGAQQPGMTGQVKEEILTRQAELGIRIQNGCIHFIPHMIHARDFSAKEQTFTFYSLKNEWKEMKLPQKSFFLTVCQTPIIFQYGDEQQIKIQWSDASEEIESSAILSPEISKSIFAREAKIEQITVTIPPAEKALKTSAVSQDRALNSA
;
A
#
# COMPACT_ATOMS: atom_id res chain seq x y z
N MET A 1 2.51 21.37 3.11
CA MET A 1 3.92 21.25 2.72
C MET A 1 4.56 19.99 3.32
N ILE A 2 4.27 19.66 4.59
CA ILE A 2 4.80 18.45 5.25
C ILE A 2 4.47 17.17 4.46
N SER A 3 3.23 16.96 4.01
CA SER A 3 2.90 15.76 3.24
C SER A 3 3.55 15.70 1.85
N LYS A 4 4.00 16.84 1.29
CA LYS A 4 4.86 16.85 0.09
C LYS A 4 6.27 16.37 0.41
N LEU A 5 6.81 16.77 1.56
CA LEU A 5 8.09 16.26 2.05
C LEU A 5 8.00 14.75 2.30
N LEU A 6 6.91 14.28 2.93
CA LEU A 6 6.65 12.85 3.13
C LEU A 6 6.69 12.08 1.80
N LEU A 7 5.96 12.57 0.79
CA LEU A 7 5.95 11.98 -0.54
C LEU A 7 7.34 12.00 -1.20
N ALA A 8 8.07 13.12 -1.12
CA ALA A 8 9.41 13.23 -1.70
C ALA A 8 10.42 12.25 -1.04
N VAL A 9 10.36 12.06 0.27
CA VAL A 9 11.18 11.06 0.98
C VAL A 9 10.78 9.65 0.56
N GLN A 10 9.48 9.38 0.41
CA GLN A 10 9.00 8.09 -0.09
C GLN A 10 9.53 7.76 -1.49
N GLU A 11 9.51 8.73 -2.40
CA GLU A 11 10.06 8.55 -3.75
C GLU A 11 11.55 8.22 -3.72
N LYS A 12 12.28 8.72 -2.72
CA LYS A 12 13.68 8.35 -2.49
C LYS A 12 13.82 6.94 -1.94
N ILE A 13 12.99 6.52 -0.98
CA ILE A 13 12.94 5.14 -0.47
C ILE A 13 12.68 4.13 -1.60
N LEU A 14 11.87 4.50 -2.59
CA LEU A 14 11.52 3.61 -3.70
C LEU A 14 12.58 3.56 -4.80
N GLN A 15 13.66 4.34 -4.69
CA GLN A 15 14.85 4.23 -5.54
C GLN A 15 15.79 3.17 -4.96
N LYS A 16 16.67 2.64 -5.82
CA LYS A 16 17.75 1.75 -5.34
C LYS A 16 18.82 2.61 -4.69
N ASN A 17 18.98 2.49 -3.38
CA ASN A 17 20.02 3.16 -2.59
C ASN A 17 20.88 2.15 -1.85
N ASP A 18 22.00 2.61 -1.30
CA ASP A 18 22.81 1.83 -0.37
C ASP A 18 22.00 1.47 0.90
N PRO A 19 22.22 0.30 1.52
CA PRO A 19 21.43 -0.14 2.67
C PRO A 19 21.40 0.84 3.86
N SER A 20 22.51 1.52 4.16
CA SER A 20 22.57 2.51 5.24
C SER A 20 21.71 3.73 4.95
N ILE A 21 21.83 4.29 3.74
CA ILE A 21 21.01 5.41 3.26
C ILE A 21 19.54 5.01 3.26
N GLN A 22 19.23 3.79 2.82
CA GLN A 22 17.87 3.26 2.82
C GLN A 22 17.27 3.26 4.23
N GLN A 23 18.01 2.77 5.22
CA GLN A 23 17.57 2.76 6.62
C GLN A 23 17.32 4.17 7.16
N GLU A 24 18.20 5.13 6.87
CA GLU A 24 18.03 6.53 7.28
C GLU A 24 16.82 7.18 6.62
N LEU A 25 16.57 6.90 5.33
CA LEU A 25 15.39 7.40 4.62
C LEU A 25 14.10 6.84 5.23
N HIS A 26 14.06 5.55 5.57
CA HIS A 26 12.90 4.96 6.27
C HIS A 26 12.68 5.61 7.65
N ALA A 27 13.75 5.85 8.42
CA ALA A 27 13.64 6.52 9.71
C ALA A 27 13.11 7.96 9.56
N CYS A 28 13.59 8.71 8.57
CA CYS A 28 13.12 10.05 8.25
C CYS A 28 11.63 10.04 7.84
N TYR A 29 11.24 9.09 6.99
CA TYR A 29 9.85 8.92 6.57
C TYR A 29 8.92 8.67 7.76
N GLU A 30 9.29 7.74 8.64
CA GLU A 30 8.49 7.43 9.83
C GLU A 30 8.41 8.64 10.79
N ASP A 31 9.48 9.40 10.98
CA ASP A 31 9.46 10.62 11.81
C ASP A 31 8.50 11.68 11.26
N ILE A 32 8.58 11.97 9.95
CA ILE A 32 7.65 12.90 9.29
C ILE A 32 6.21 12.41 9.43
N ARG A 33 5.98 11.11 9.22
CA ARG A 33 4.66 10.48 9.32
C ARG A 33 4.10 10.56 10.74
N LEU A 34 4.93 10.33 11.77
CA LEU A 34 4.57 10.48 13.17
C LEU A 34 4.25 11.93 13.55
N GLY A 35 4.77 12.90 12.80
CA GLY A 35 4.44 14.32 12.96
C GLY A 35 3.05 14.75 12.48
N LEU A 36 2.37 13.92 11.67
CA LEU A 36 1.05 14.21 11.11
C LEU A 36 -0.08 14.16 12.15
N GLY A 37 -1.28 14.58 11.76
CA GLY A 37 -2.42 14.70 12.67
C GLY A 37 -2.89 13.36 13.24
N PHE A 38 -3.06 12.35 12.39
CA PHE A 38 -3.69 11.06 12.73
C PHE A 38 -2.94 10.23 13.78
N THR A 39 -1.69 10.58 14.09
CA THR A 39 -0.86 9.93 15.13
C THR A 39 -0.96 10.59 16.49
N LYS A 40 -1.70 11.70 16.60
CA LYS A 40 -1.85 12.52 17.82
C LYS A 40 -3.19 12.28 18.49
N THR A 41 -3.25 12.57 19.80
CA THR A 41 -4.55 12.65 20.48
C THR A 41 -5.33 13.88 20.03
N ALA A 42 -6.65 13.84 20.17
CA ALA A 42 -7.52 14.99 19.83
C ALA A 42 -7.12 16.27 20.59
N GLN A 43 -6.66 16.13 21.84
CA GLN A 43 -6.19 17.26 22.64
C GLN A 43 -4.88 17.86 22.10
N GLN A 44 -3.92 17.03 21.72
CA GLN A 44 -2.65 17.48 21.14
C GLN A 44 -2.84 18.12 19.76
N TYR A 45 -3.76 17.57 18.96
CA TYR A 45 -4.05 18.08 17.63
C TYR A 45 -4.97 19.32 17.68
N GLY A 46 -5.83 19.40 18.69
CA GLY A 46 -6.84 20.44 18.87
C GLY A 46 -8.07 20.28 17.97
N ALA A 47 -8.27 19.09 17.40
CA ALA A 47 -9.40 18.71 16.55
C ALA A 47 -9.50 17.17 16.44
N PHE A 48 -10.44 16.65 15.65
CA PHE A 48 -10.46 15.22 15.30
C PHE A 48 -9.22 14.87 14.46
N PRO A 49 -8.33 13.97 14.93
CA PRO A 49 -7.05 13.67 14.26
C PRO A 49 -7.17 13.03 12.88
N THR A 50 -8.33 12.45 12.58
CA THR A 50 -8.65 11.82 11.29
C THR A 50 -9.08 12.83 10.23
N ASP A 51 -9.42 14.05 10.62
CA ASP A 51 -9.84 15.09 9.70
C ASP A 51 -8.61 15.91 9.25
N PRO A 52 -8.50 16.25 7.96
CA PRO A 52 -7.39 17.06 7.46
C PRO A 52 -7.61 18.55 7.75
N TYR A 53 -6.52 19.25 8.07
CA TYR A 53 -6.50 20.69 8.36
C TYR A 53 -5.32 21.37 7.67
N SER A 54 -5.45 22.64 7.28
CA SER A 54 -4.44 23.29 6.45
C SER A 54 -3.17 23.67 7.22
N HIS A 55 -3.29 24.08 8.49
CA HIS A 55 -2.14 24.46 9.32
C HIS A 55 -2.44 24.34 10.83
N THR A 56 -1.39 24.35 11.64
CA THR A 56 -1.46 24.37 13.12
C THR A 56 -0.51 25.47 13.62
N PRO A 57 -1.00 26.66 13.99
CA PRO A 57 -0.15 27.75 14.47
C PRO A 57 0.33 27.46 15.91
N ARG A 58 1.41 28.12 16.34
CA ARG A 58 2.04 27.88 17.65
C ARG A 58 1.08 27.98 18.86
N HIS A 59 0.06 28.83 18.76
CA HIS A 59 -0.83 29.18 19.88
C HIS A 59 -2.22 28.56 19.77
N ALA A 60 -2.49 27.69 18.79
CA ALA A 60 -3.80 27.04 18.63
C ALA A 60 -3.67 25.62 18.08
N GLY A 61 -4.77 24.87 18.14
CA GLY A 61 -4.92 23.59 17.47
C GLY A 61 -5.00 23.70 15.95
N ALA A 62 -5.29 22.59 15.28
CA ALA A 62 -5.47 22.50 13.85
C ALA A 62 -6.54 23.49 13.32
N GLN A 63 -6.26 24.17 12.20
CA GLN A 63 -7.08 25.24 11.60
C GLN A 63 -7.41 24.95 10.13
N GLN A 64 -8.53 25.49 9.65
CA GLN A 64 -9.04 25.36 8.28
C GLN A 64 -9.28 23.90 7.84
N PRO A 65 -10.40 23.29 8.27
CA PRO A 65 -10.72 21.89 8.01
C PRO A 65 -11.01 21.58 6.54
N GLY A 66 -10.78 20.32 6.17
CA GLY A 66 -11.34 19.71 4.97
C GLY A 66 -10.46 19.84 3.74
N MET A 67 -10.77 20.79 2.86
CA MET A 67 -10.29 20.85 1.46
C MET A 67 -8.85 21.35 1.31
N THR A 68 -7.91 20.79 2.06
CA THR A 68 -6.46 21.07 1.94
C THR A 68 -5.81 20.15 0.91
N GLY A 69 -4.83 20.66 0.15
CA GLY A 69 -4.01 19.87 -0.77
C GLY A 69 -3.18 18.77 -0.08
N GLN A 70 -3.13 18.75 1.25
CA GLN A 70 -2.53 17.67 2.04
C GLN A 70 -3.08 16.29 1.65
N VAL A 71 -4.41 16.17 1.48
CA VAL A 71 -5.08 14.88 1.28
C VAL A 71 -4.61 14.15 0.03
N LYS A 72 -4.31 14.88 -1.05
CA LYS A 72 -3.86 14.26 -2.30
C LYS A 72 -2.48 13.63 -2.15
N GLU A 73 -1.60 14.24 -1.34
CA GLU A 73 -0.27 13.70 -1.10
C GLU A 73 -0.37 12.42 -0.26
N GLU A 74 -1.25 12.40 0.74
CA GLU A 74 -1.42 11.23 1.63
C GLU A 74 -2.12 10.05 0.94
N ILE A 75 -2.99 10.31 -0.05
CA ILE A 75 -3.52 9.26 -0.92
C ILE A 75 -2.38 8.60 -1.72
N LEU A 76 -1.48 9.40 -2.30
CA LEU A 76 -0.33 8.89 -3.06
C LEU A 76 0.63 8.11 -2.16
N THR A 77 0.96 8.65 -0.98
CA THR A 77 1.86 7.95 -0.07
C THR A 77 1.24 6.64 0.43
N ARG A 78 -0.05 6.62 0.76
CA ARG A 78 -0.71 5.39 1.24
C ARG A 78 -0.72 4.29 0.18
N GLN A 79 -0.84 4.62 -1.10
CA GLN A 79 -0.76 3.61 -2.18
C GLN A 79 0.58 2.89 -2.18
N ALA A 80 1.69 3.62 -2.11
CA ALA A 80 3.03 3.02 -2.06
C ALA A 80 3.36 2.38 -0.69
N GLU A 81 2.84 2.89 0.42
CA GLU A 81 2.91 2.23 1.74
C GLU A 81 2.31 0.83 1.68
N LEU A 82 1.16 0.69 1.01
CA LEU A 82 0.46 -0.58 0.79
C LEU A 82 1.04 -1.41 -0.36
N GLY A 83 2.18 -0.97 -0.92
CA GLY A 83 2.93 -1.68 -1.94
C GLY A 83 2.34 -1.60 -3.34
N ILE A 84 1.46 -0.66 -3.66
CA ILE A 84 0.92 -0.49 -5.01
C ILE A 84 1.80 0.47 -5.82
N ARG A 85 2.28 0.01 -6.97
CA ARG A 85 3.04 0.82 -7.93
C ARG A 85 2.57 0.56 -9.35
N ILE A 86 2.50 1.61 -10.16
CA ILE A 86 2.19 1.48 -11.60
C ILE A 86 3.46 1.79 -12.38
N GLN A 87 3.97 0.82 -13.11
CA GLN A 87 5.20 0.94 -13.90
C GLN A 87 5.01 0.22 -15.24
N ASN A 88 5.36 0.90 -16.34
CA ASN A 88 5.23 0.36 -17.69
C ASN A 88 3.82 -0.21 -18.01
N GLY A 89 2.78 0.48 -17.55
CA GLY A 89 1.39 0.07 -17.77
C GLY A 89 0.93 -1.15 -16.95
N CYS A 90 1.76 -1.66 -16.03
CA CYS A 90 1.44 -2.80 -15.19
C CYS A 90 1.28 -2.37 -13.73
N ILE A 91 0.45 -3.09 -12.97
CA ILE A 91 0.36 -2.96 -11.50
C ILE A 91 1.41 -3.89 -10.87
N HIS A 92 2.25 -3.31 -10.02
CA HIS A 92 3.29 -3.99 -9.27
C HIS A 92 2.91 -3.98 -7.79
N PHE A 93 3.08 -5.12 -7.13
CA PHE A 93 2.91 -5.31 -5.70
C PHE A 93 4.29 -5.36 -5.03
N ILE A 94 4.75 -4.23 -4.51
CA ILE A 94 6.08 -4.00 -3.95
C ILE A 94 5.97 -3.73 -2.44
N PRO A 95 6.01 -4.77 -1.58
CA PRO A 95 5.69 -4.65 -0.15
C PRO A 95 6.85 -4.07 0.70
N HIS A 96 7.60 -3.09 0.20
CA HIS A 96 8.80 -2.55 0.89
C HIS A 96 8.50 -1.71 2.14
N MET A 97 7.29 -1.17 2.24
CA MET A 97 6.88 -0.25 3.32
C MET A 97 5.69 -0.79 4.13
N ILE A 98 5.30 -2.04 3.87
CA ILE A 98 4.21 -2.69 4.61
C ILE A 98 4.76 -3.16 5.96
N HIS A 99 4.05 -2.83 7.03
CA HIS A 99 4.41 -3.28 8.37
C HIS A 99 3.48 -4.40 8.85
N ALA A 100 3.93 -5.18 9.82
CA ALA A 100 3.07 -6.18 10.46
C ALA A 100 1.79 -5.57 11.07
N ARG A 101 1.83 -4.31 11.49
CA ARG A 101 0.67 -3.54 12.00
C ARG A 101 -0.41 -3.25 10.94
N ASP A 102 -0.09 -3.34 9.65
CA ASP A 102 -1.08 -3.13 8.58
C ASP A 102 -1.99 -4.37 8.42
N PHE A 103 -1.57 -5.53 8.93
CA PHE A 103 -2.34 -6.78 8.86
C PHE A 103 -3.27 -6.93 10.06
N SER A 104 -4.51 -7.34 9.80
CA SER A 104 -5.46 -7.65 10.87
C SER A 104 -5.01 -8.89 11.65
N ALA A 105 -4.99 -8.79 12.98
CA ALA A 105 -4.70 -9.93 13.86
C ALA A 105 -5.86 -10.94 13.96
N LYS A 106 -7.08 -10.54 13.53
CA LYS A 106 -8.30 -11.35 13.63
C LYS A 106 -8.98 -11.45 12.27
N GLU A 107 -9.78 -12.49 12.09
CA GLU A 107 -10.69 -12.54 10.94
C GLU A 107 -11.67 -11.36 11.02
N GLN A 108 -11.92 -10.72 9.89
CA GLN A 108 -12.81 -9.57 9.79
C GLN A 108 -13.67 -9.68 8.55
N THR A 109 -14.86 -9.06 8.58
CA THR A 109 -15.67 -8.87 7.38
C THR A 109 -15.50 -7.44 6.90
N PHE A 110 -15.13 -7.27 5.64
CA PHE A 110 -14.97 -5.97 5.00
C PHE A 110 -16.13 -5.71 4.05
N THR A 111 -16.81 -4.58 4.24
CA THR A 111 -17.91 -4.15 3.39
C THR A 111 -17.40 -3.12 2.40
N PHE A 112 -17.62 -3.35 1.10
CA PHE A 112 -17.16 -2.47 0.03
C PHE A 112 -18.23 -2.31 -1.05
N TYR A 113 -18.14 -1.21 -1.80
CA TYR A 113 -19.02 -0.96 -2.92
C TYR A 113 -18.34 -1.45 -4.20
N SER A 114 -19.00 -2.31 -4.97
CA SER A 114 -18.42 -2.97 -6.15
C SER A 114 -18.65 -2.18 -7.45
N LEU A 115 -17.90 -2.51 -8.50
CA LEU A 115 -18.07 -1.96 -9.85
C LEU A 115 -19.47 -2.22 -10.45
N LYS A 116 -20.23 -3.16 -9.89
CA LYS A 116 -21.61 -3.48 -10.28
C LYS A 116 -22.66 -2.63 -9.55
N ASN A 117 -22.23 -1.60 -8.80
CA ASN A 117 -23.09 -0.73 -7.99
C ASN A 117 -23.82 -1.44 -6.85
N GLU A 118 -23.15 -2.41 -6.24
CA GLU A 118 -23.71 -3.23 -5.16
C GLU A 118 -22.77 -3.21 -3.96
N TRP A 119 -23.34 -3.13 -2.75
CA TRP A 119 -22.62 -3.41 -1.52
C TRP A 119 -22.32 -4.90 -1.44
N LYS A 120 -21.05 -5.23 -1.22
CA LYS A 120 -20.56 -6.60 -1.02
C LYS A 120 -19.82 -6.70 0.30
N GLU A 121 -19.78 -7.91 0.82
CA GLU A 121 -18.99 -8.28 1.98
C GLU A 121 -17.92 -9.29 1.58
N MET A 122 -16.76 -9.19 2.20
CA MET A 122 -15.63 -10.07 1.99
C MET A 122 -15.05 -10.49 3.34
N LYS A 123 -14.85 -11.79 3.53
CA LYS A 123 -14.14 -12.30 4.70
C LYS A 123 -12.65 -12.17 4.49
N LEU A 124 -12.00 -11.46 5.41
CA LEU A 124 -10.56 -11.30 5.45
C LEU A 124 -9.99 -12.27 6.48
N PRO A 125 -9.12 -13.22 6.06
CA PRO A 125 -8.48 -14.13 6.99
C PRO A 125 -7.57 -13.38 7.97
N GLN A 126 -7.18 -14.02 9.07
CA GLN A 126 -6.14 -13.48 9.94
C GLN A 126 -4.86 -13.20 9.15
N LYS A 127 -4.10 -12.19 9.57
CA LYS A 127 -2.86 -11.77 8.92
C LYS A 127 -3.06 -11.38 7.46
N SER A 128 -4.19 -10.72 7.17
CA SER A 128 -4.47 -10.11 5.89
C SER A 128 -4.92 -8.65 6.05
N PHE A 129 -4.85 -7.89 4.97
CA PHE A 129 -5.52 -6.60 4.86
C PHE A 129 -6.14 -6.43 3.48
N PHE A 130 -7.09 -5.50 3.38
CA PHE A 130 -7.85 -5.23 2.17
C PHE A 130 -7.59 -3.82 1.66
N LEU A 131 -7.56 -3.68 0.35
CA LEU A 131 -7.65 -2.39 -0.32
C LEU A 131 -8.38 -2.54 -1.66
N THR A 132 -8.58 -1.41 -2.34
CA THR A 132 -9.06 -1.43 -3.72
C THR A 132 -8.15 -0.63 -4.63
N VAL A 133 -8.02 -1.08 -5.88
CA VAL A 133 -7.41 -0.31 -6.97
C VAL A 133 -8.45 -0.24 -8.07
N CYS A 134 -8.82 0.98 -8.49
CA CYS A 134 -9.91 1.19 -9.45
C CYS A 134 -11.22 0.46 -9.07
N GLN A 135 -11.47 0.31 -7.77
CA GLN A 135 -12.60 -0.42 -7.18
C GLN A 135 -12.56 -1.95 -7.37
N THR A 136 -11.49 -2.50 -7.94
CA THR A 136 -11.20 -3.94 -7.89
C THR A 136 -10.68 -4.29 -6.49
N PRO A 137 -11.29 -5.26 -5.79
CA PRO A 137 -10.87 -5.63 -4.44
C PRO A 137 -9.57 -6.45 -4.47
N ILE A 138 -8.65 -6.10 -3.58
CA ILE A 138 -7.35 -6.75 -3.43
C ILE A 138 -7.13 -7.10 -1.96
N ILE A 139 -6.83 -8.37 -1.69
CA ILE A 139 -6.42 -8.88 -0.38
C ILE A 139 -4.91 -9.08 -0.40
N PHE A 140 -4.21 -8.52 0.58
CA PHE A 140 -2.83 -8.89 0.89
C PHE A 140 -2.79 -9.86 2.05
N GLN A 141 -1.97 -10.90 1.94
CA GLN A 141 -1.76 -11.88 3.01
C GLN A 141 -0.30 -12.36 3.05
N TYR A 142 0.12 -12.89 4.19
CA TYR A 142 1.40 -13.58 4.28
C TYR A 142 1.30 -15.02 3.75
N GLY A 143 2.36 -15.47 3.09
CA GLY A 143 2.56 -16.89 2.73
C GLY A 143 4.03 -17.19 2.51
N ASP A 144 4.34 -18.39 2.02
CA ASP A 144 5.74 -18.80 1.86
C ASP A 144 6.41 -18.19 0.63
N GLU A 145 5.65 -17.99 -0.44
CA GLU A 145 6.15 -17.51 -1.73
C GLU A 145 5.33 -16.32 -2.22
N GLN A 146 5.99 -15.47 -3.01
CA GLN A 146 5.34 -14.36 -3.70
C GLN A 146 4.41 -14.92 -4.78
N GLN A 147 3.14 -14.55 -4.72
CA GLN A 147 2.14 -15.03 -5.66
C GLN A 147 0.98 -14.05 -5.81
N ILE A 148 0.41 -14.00 -7.00
CA ILE A 148 -0.87 -13.34 -7.26
C ILE A 148 -1.86 -14.42 -7.67
N LYS A 149 -3.00 -14.46 -6.99
CA LYS A 149 -4.17 -15.24 -7.40
C LYS A 149 -5.26 -14.28 -7.86
N ILE A 150 -5.79 -14.52 -9.06
CA ILE A 150 -6.87 -13.74 -9.65
C ILE A 150 -8.10 -14.63 -9.68
N GLN A 151 -9.18 -14.14 -9.09
CA GLN A 151 -10.49 -14.74 -9.20
C GLN A 151 -11.33 -13.93 -10.18
N TRP A 152 -11.73 -14.57 -11.27
CA TRP A 152 -12.53 -13.95 -12.32
C TRP A 152 -14.02 -14.01 -11.97
N SER A 153 -14.79 -13.13 -12.60
CA SER A 153 -16.24 -13.02 -12.40
C SER A 153 -17.04 -14.23 -12.91
N ASP A 154 -16.45 -15.06 -13.76
CA ASP A 154 -16.99 -16.35 -14.21
C ASP A 154 -16.59 -17.52 -13.29
N ALA A 155 -16.00 -17.20 -12.13
CA ALA A 155 -15.46 -18.13 -11.15
C ALA A 155 -14.21 -18.92 -11.58
N SER A 156 -13.64 -18.63 -12.76
CA SER A 156 -12.32 -19.16 -13.11
C SER A 156 -11.23 -18.51 -12.24
N GLU A 157 -10.11 -19.21 -12.11
CA GLU A 157 -8.96 -18.76 -11.32
C GLU A 157 -7.69 -18.81 -12.15
N GLU A 158 -6.84 -17.81 -11.95
CA GLU A 158 -5.50 -17.75 -12.52
C GLU A 158 -4.50 -17.46 -11.40
N ILE A 159 -3.32 -18.07 -11.49
CA ILE A 159 -2.25 -17.92 -10.52
C ILE A 159 -0.97 -17.52 -11.25
N GLU A 160 -0.36 -16.44 -10.81
CA GLU A 160 0.93 -15.96 -11.31
C GLU A 160 1.97 -16.01 -10.18
N SER A 161 3.09 -16.70 -10.40
CA SER A 161 4.28 -16.66 -9.52
C SER A 161 5.08 -15.37 -9.76
N SER A 162 4.40 -14.24 -9.65
CA SER A 162 4.91 -12.89 -9.97
C SER A 162 4.49 -11.91 -8.88
N ALA A 163 5.18 -10.77 -8.81
CA ALA A 163 4.74 -9.60 -8.05
C ALA A 163 4.06 -8.55 -8.94
N ILE A 164 3.87 -8.86 -10.22
CA ILE A 164 3.45 -7.93 -11.27
C ILE A 164 2.30 -8.58 -12.02
N LEU A 165 1.17 -7.87 -12.13
CA LEU A 165 0.08 -8.27 -13.00
C LEU A 165 0.48 -8.08 -14.46
N SER A 166 0.02 -8.97 -15.33
CA SER A 166 0.20 -8.80 -16.78
C SER A 166 -0.35 -7.45 -17.28
N PRO A 167 0.17 -6.93 -18.41
CA PRO A 167 -0.36 -5.72 -19.04
C PRO A 167 -1.88 -5.81 -19.32
N GLU A 168 -2.36 -6.98 -19.73
CA GLU A 168 -3.76 -7.24 -20.07
C GLU A 168 -4.66 -7.12 -18.83
N ILE A 169 -4.26 -7.75 -17.73
CA ILE A 169 -4.99 -7.72 -16.46
C ILE A 169 -4.96 -6.30 -15.86
N SER A 170 -3.80 -5.66 -15.87
CA SER A 170 -3.64 -4.28 -15.39
C SER A 170 -4.54 -3.31 -16.16
N LYS A 171 -4.59 -3.44 -17.49
CA LYS A 171 -5.47 -2.63 -18.35
C LYS A 171 -6.95 -2.85 -18.04
N SER A 172 -7.37 -4.09 -17.80
CA SER A 172 -8.76 -4.42 -17.40
C SER A 172 -9.16 -3.72 -16.09
N ILE A 173 -8.25 -3.67 -15.10
CA ILE A 173 -8.44 -2.97 -13.83
C ILE A 173 -8.55 -1.46 -14.06
N PHE A 174 -7.62 -0.86 -14.81
CA PHE A 174 -7.65 0.58 -15.10
C PHE A 174 -8.91 1.00 -15.86
N ALA A 175 -9.36 0.17 -16.80
CA ALA A 175 -10.58 0.39 -17.57
C ALA A 175 -11.86 0.05 -16.81
N ARG A 176 -11.75 -0.49 -15.58
CA ARG A 176 -12.88 -0.85 -14.71
C ARG A 176 -13.88 -1.79 -15.39
N GLU A 177 -13.36 -2.78 -16.14
CA GLU A 177 -14.19 -3.70 -16.95
C GLU A 177 -15.04 -4.68 -16.10
N ALA A 178 -14.85 -4.72 -14.79
CA ALA A 178 -15.57 -5.59 -13.85
C ALA A 178 -15.45 -7.10 -14.15
N LYS A 179 -14.40 -7.51 -14.87
CA LYS A 179 -14.09 -8.92 -15.18
C LYS A 179 -13.49 -9.68 -13.99
N ILE A 180 -12.81 -8.98 -13.10
CA ILE A 180 -12.11 -9.54 -11.93
C ILE A 180 -13.00 -9.37 -10.72
N GLU A 181 -13.30 -10.48 -10.05
CA GLU A 181 -14.05 -10.48 -8.79
C GLU A 181 -13.15 -10.13 -7.61
N GLN A 182 -11.92 -10.67 -7.57
CA GLN A 182 -10.95 -10.43 -6.50
C GLN A 182 -9.53 -10.73 -6.95
N ILE A 183 -8.56 -10.04 -6.35
CA ILE A 183 -7.14 -10.40 -6.40
C ILE A 183 -6.64 -10.71 -4.99
N THR A 184 -5.92 -11.81 -4.83
CA THR A 184 -5.19 -12.12 -3.59
C THR A 184 -3.70 -12.07 -3.88
N VAL A 185 -3.00 -11.20 -3.16
CA VAL A 185 -1.55 -11.04 -3.22
C VAL A 185 -0.95 -11.70 -1.99
N THR A 186 -0.19 -12.76 -2.20
CA THR A 186 0.58 -13.43 -1.16
C THR A 186 2.00 -12.87 -1.19
N ILE A 187 2.46 -12.38 -0.05
CA ILE A 187 3.82 -11.87 0.13
C ILE A 187 4.56 -12.68 1.20
N PRO A 188 5.87 -12.91 1.06
CA PRO A 188 6.66 -13.49 2.14
C PRO A 188 6.74 -12.53 3.33
N PRO A 189 6.77 -13.03 4.57
CA PRO A 189 7.09 -12.20 5.74
C PRO A 189 8.43 -11.50 5.57
N ALA A 190 8.56 -10.26 6.08
CA ALA A 190 9.73 -9.40 5.91
C ALA A 190 11.07 -10.07 6.31
N GLU A 191 11.06 -11.00 7.27
CA GLU A 191 12.23 -11.77 7.70
C GLU A 191 12.78 -12.75 6.63
N LYS A 192 11.94 -13.20 5.69
CA LYS A 192 12.35 -14.04 4.54
C LYS A 192 12.76 -13.19 3.33
N ALA A 193 12.11 -12.03 3.10
CA ALA A 193 12.34 -11.20 1.91
C ALA A 193 13.78 -10.64 1.79
N LEU A 194 14.44 -10.37 2.92
CA LEU A 194 15.85 -9.94 2.97
C LEU A 194 16.85 -11.04 2.53
N LYS A 195 16.46 -12.32 2.62
CA LYS A 195 17.33 -13.44 2.20
C LYS A 195 17.23 -13.71 0.70
N THR A 196 16.06 -13.51 0.10
CA THR A 196 15.84 -13.74 -1.34
C THR A 196 16.49 -12.67 -2.22
N SER A 197 16.53 -11.41 -1.76
CA SER A 197 17.23 -10.32 -2.47
C SER A 197 18.75 -10.53 -2.49
N ALA A 198 19.35 -11.05 -1.41
CA ALA A 198 20.76 -11.41 -1.36
C ALA A 198 21.11 -12.56 -2.33
N VAL A 199 20.28 -13.62 -2.38
CA VAL A 199 20.52 -14.77 -3.27
C VAL A 199 20.34 -14.43 -4.75
N SER A 200 19.48 -13.46 -5.09
CA SER A 200 19.33 -12.99 -6.48
C SER A 200 20.52 -12.15 -6.98
N GLN A 201 21.24 -11.46 -6.09
CA GLN A 201 22.45 -10.70 -6.44
C GLN A 201 23.66 -11.64 -6.64
N ASP A 202 23.79 -12.71 -5.85
CA ASP A 202 24.88 -13.69 -6.01
C ASP A 202 24.76 -14.54 -7.28
N ARG A 203 23.54 -14.77 -7.80
CA ARG A 203 23.36 -15.48 -9.08
C ARG A 203 23.67 -14.63 -10.31
N ALA A 204 23.59 -13.31 -10.21
CA ALA A 204 23.93 -12.40 -11.31
C ALA A 204 25.46 -12.12 -11.41
N LEU A 205 26.21 -12.34 -10.32
CA LEU A 205 27.65 -12.17 -10.28
C LEU A 205 28.46 -13.43 -10.67
N ASN A 206 27.82 -14.60 -10.68
CA ASN A 206 28.46 -15.88 -11.03
C ASN A 206 28.14 -16.37 -12.46
N SER A 207 27.57 -15.52 -13.32
CA SER A 207 27.25 -15.82 -14.72
C SER A 207 27.89 -14.85 -15.73
N ALA A 208 28.93 -14.11 -15.31
CA ALA A 208 29.78 -13.29 -16.18
C ALA A 208 31.20 -13.84 -16.21
#